data_AF-A0A926S5F5-F1
#
_entry.id   AF-A0A926S5F5-F1
#
_cell.length_a   1.000
_cell.length_b   1.000
_cell.length_c   1.000
_cell.angle_alpha   90.00
_cell.angle_beta   90.00
_cell.angle_gamma   90.00
#
_symmetry.space_group_name_H-M   'P 1'
#
loop_
_entity.id
_entity.type
_entity.pdbx_description
1 polymer ?
#
loop_
_entity_poly.entity_id
_entity_poly.type
_entity_poly.pdbx_seq_one_letter_code
_entity_poly.pdbx_strand_id
1 'polypeptide(L)'
;MQLDREGLLQKLYSAALLEGGLTGVLADLAIAFPDLPISYQAQCVYQNEFYDCAFYNHGPDVLEKLSRVESANPFPPIALNCDVSDIVQTAHTISPQEMEKTDFYDEFCRENIHINRATGIILHRQGADSAFVAANFPKEFSDEDEARANDVMRFLRPHFQGAFKLLLEVRKREVNTARYGFWLEQIPTPAFVVDGGRRLIHMNTLAEQTLKRDDALTTSPGAVLTSSDILVRKRIEDAIGRAQATSSPVGPVFLRGPGQRGSFFFVLPVRPEGQVHPSLAPFLGPRMPFLVTYFNPEDRPKTAQGVLAGALGVTERESALLQELIYGSSLREAADRLGIAYNTARNQLASVHTKTGTRSQSDVVRMGAQLLARLPGTPELGLG
;
A
#
# COMPACT_ATOMS: atom_id res chain seq x y z
N MET A 1 -27.95 -24.17 26.29
CA MET A 1 -26.90 -24.88 25.52
C MET A 1 -25.54 -24.47 26.09
N GLN A 2 -24.72 -25.42 26.56
CA GLN A 2 -23.42 -25.11 27.15
C GLN A 2 -22.46 -24.75 26.01
N LEU A 3 -21.97 -23.52 25.98
CA LEU A 3 -21.07 -23.05 24.92
C LEU A 3 -19.74 -23.82 25.01
N ASP A 4 -19.30 -24.45 23.92
CA ASP A 4 -17.99 -25.11 23.85
C ASP A 4 -16.89 -24.04 23.74
N ARG A 5 -16.42 -23.59 24.90
CA ARG A 5 -15.40 -22.53 25.02
C ARG A 5 -14.06 -22.97 24.44
N GLU A 6 -13.67 -24.23 24.57
CA GLU A 6 -12.41 -24.74 24.04
C GLU A 6 -12.44 -24.84 22.51
N GLY A 7 -13.55 -25.32 21.94
CA GLY A 7 -13.76 -25.36 20.49
C GLY A 7 -13.76 -23.97 19.84
N LEU A 8 -14.38 -22.97 20.50
CA LEU A 8 -14.35 -21.58 20.04
C LEU A 8 -12.93 -20.98 20.04
N LEU A 9 -12.14 -21.25 21.08
CA LEU A 9 -10.75 -20.78 21.14
C LEU A 9 -9.88 -21.45 20.08
N GLN A 10 -10.02 -22.76 19.88
CA GLN A 10 -9.26 -23.48 18.87
C GLN A 10 -9.56 -22.94 17.45
N LYS A 11 -10.83 -22.67 17.14
CA LYS A 11 -11.23 -22.07 15.86
C LYS A 11 -10.77 -20.63 15.73
N LEU A 12 -10.78 -19.83 16.81
CA LEU A 12 -10.27 -18.46 16.78
C LEU A 12 -8.79 -18.39 16.40
N TYR A 13 -7.95 -19.20 17.03
CA TYR A 13 -6.53 -19.25 16.67
C TYR A 13 -6.29 -19.89 15.30
N SER A 14 -7.11 -20.85 14.88
CA SER A 14 -7.03 -21.47 13.54
C SER A 14 -7.46 -20.50 12.44
N ALA A 15 -8.55 -19.77 12.63
CA ALA A 15 -9.10 -18.79 11.67
C ALA A 15 -8.25 -17.52 11.60
N ALA A 16 -7.59 -17.13 12.69
CA ALA A 16 -6.59 -16.06 12.68
C ALA A 16 -5.31 -16.43 11.91
N LEU A 17 -5.04 -17.71 11.68
CA LEU A 17 -3.87 -18.22 10.94
C LEU A 17 -4.19 -18.63 9.50
N LEU A 18 -5.48 -18.72 9.13
CA LEU A 18 -5.95 -19.16 7.81
C LEU A 18 -6.71 -18.02 7.10
N GLU A 19 -6.83 -18.08 5.77
CA GLU A 19 -7.26 -16.96 4.89
C GLU A 19 -8.67 -16.37 5.16
N GLY A 20 -9.49 -16.96 6.05
CA GLY A 20 -10.87 -16.55 6.32
C GLY A 20 -11.09 -15.45 7.38
N GLY A 21 -10.04 -15.00 8.09
CA GLY A 21 -10.17 -13.97 9.12
C GLY A 21 -11.09 -14.35 10.29
N LEU A 22 -11.67 -13.37 10.99
CA LEU A 22 -12.53 -13.61 12.17
C LEU A 22 -13.93 -14.14 11.85
N THR A 23 -14.31 -14.20 10.56
CA THR A 23 -15.68 -14.51 10.10
C THR A 23 -16.18 -15.89 10.56
N GLY A 24 -15.32 -16.91 10.57
CA GLY A 24 -15.70 -18.26 10.97
C GLY A 24 -16.12 -18.38 12.45
N VAL A 25 -15.44 -17.66 13.35
CA VAL A 25 -15.79 -17.64 14.79
C VAL A 25 -17.09 -16.89 15.02
N LEU A 26 -17.30 -15.80 14.28
CA LEU A 26 -18.51 -14.99 14.39
C LEU A 26 -19.74 -15.73 13.88
N ALA A 27 -19.60 -16.53 12.83
CA ALA A 27 -20.65 -17.41 12.34
C ALA A 27 -21.08 -18.45 13.40
N ASP A 28 -20.12 -19.08 14.08
CA ASP A 28 -20.42 -20.04 15.16
C ASP A 28 -21.09 -19.37 16.37
N LEU A 29 -20.64 -18.16 16.73
CA LEU A 29 -21.30 -17.36 17.77
C LEU A 29 -22.74 -17.01 17.38
N ALA A 30 -22.97 -16.64 16.13
CA ALA A 30 -24.31 -16.36 15.61
C ALA A 30 -25.22 -17.60 15.61
N ILE A 31 -24.66 -18.79 15.37
CA ILE A 31 -25.40 -20.06 15.49
C ILE A 31 -25.75 -20.36 16.95
N ALA A 32 -24.84 -20.07 17.88
CA ALA A 32 -25.07 -20.30 19.32
C ALA A 32 -26.09 -19.32 19.93
N PHE A 33 -26.24 -18.13 19.33
CA PHE A 33 -27.18 -17.10 19.70
C PHE A 33 -28.01 -16.64 18.48
N PRO A 34 -28.97 -17.46 18.01
CA PRO A 34 -29.71 -17.19 16.77
C PRO A 34 -30.54 -15.91 16.82
N ASP A 35 -31.01 -15.53 18.01
CA ASP A 35 -31.81 -14.33 18.25
C ASP A 35 -30.96 -13.09 18.55
N LEU A 36 -29.62 -13.22 18.48
CA LEU A 36 -28.68 -12.14 18.74
C LEU A 36 -28.03 -11.68 17.45
N PRO A 37 -28.36 -10.46 16.97
CA PRO A 37 -27.62 -9.82 15.89
C PRO A 37 -26.16 -9.56 16.29
N ILE A 38 -25.22 -10.10 15.52
CA ILE A 38 -23.77 -9.97 15.77
C ILE A 38 -23.14 -9.32 14.54
N SER A 39 -22.28 -8.35 14.77
CA SER A 39 -21.53 -7.70 13.70
C SER A 39 -20.03 -7.64 14.00
N TYR A 40 -19.26 -7.62 12.92
CA TYR A 40 -17.86 -7.26 12.90
C TYR A 40 -17.70 -6.03 12.03
N GLN A 41 -16.94 -5.06 12.51
CA GLN A 41 -16.73 -3.79 11.83
C GLN A 41 -15.26 -3.36 12.01
N ALA A 42 -14.58 -3.13 10.90
CA ALA A 42 -13.37 -2.32 10.82
C ALA A 42 -13.72 -1.02 10.12
N GLN A 43 -13.53 0.11 10.79
CA GLN A 43 -13.93 1.40 10.27
C GLN A 43 -13.07 2.55 10.79
N CYS A 44 -13.05 3.66 10.04
CA CYS A 44 -12.67 4.96 10.58
C CYS A 44 -13.91 5.60 11.18
N VAL A 45 -13.86 5.87 12.48
CA VAL A 45 -15.03 6.36 13.20
C VAL A 45 -15.31 7.85 12.94
N TYR A 46 -14.28 8.66 12.68
CA TYR A 46 -14.47 10.09 12.38
C TYR A 46 -15.04 10.35 10.99
N GLN A 47 -14.61 9.57 9.99
CA GLN A 47 -15.10 9.68 8.62
C GLN A 47 -16.32 8.80 8.39
N ASN A 48 -16.60 7.89 9.33
CA ASN A 48 -17.68 6.93 9.27
C ASN A 48 -17.63 6.17 7.94
N GLU A 49 -16.48 5.51 7.74
CA GLU A 49 -16.17 4.74 6.54
C GLU A 49 -15.84 3.31 6.97
N PHE A 50 -16.64 2.34 6.50
CA PHE A 50 -16.36 0.92 6.69
C PHE A 50 -15.26 0.44 5.76
N TYR A 51 -14.19 -0.08 6.35
CA TYR A 51 -13.13 -0.80 5.64
C TYR A 51 -13.50 -2.24 5.40
N ASP A 52 -14.21 -2.83 6.35
CA ASP A 52 -14.66 -4.21 6.31
C ASP A 52 -15.79 -4.39 7.32
N CYS A 53 -16.77 -5.22 6.97
CA CYS A 53 -17.81 -5.58 7.90
C CYS A 53 -18.47 -6.91 7.56
N ALA A 54 -18.95 -7.58 8.60
CA ALA A 54 -19.78 -8.76 8.48
C ALA A 54 -20.93 -8.64 9.46
N PHE A 55 -22.13 -9.01 9.03
CA PHE A 55 -23.34 -8.97 9.83
C PHE A 55 -23.98 -10.35 9.85
N TYR A 56 -24.36 -10.82 11.03
CA TYR A 56 -25.01 -12.09 11.28
C TYR A 56 -26.30 -11.83 12.05
N ASN A 57 -27.36 -12.58 11.74
CA ASN A 57 -28.67 -12.48 12.37
C ASN A 57 -29.33 -11.08 12.31
N HIS A 58 -28.92 -10.21 11.39
CA HIS A 58 -29.43 -8.83 11.23
C HIS A 58 -30.59 -8.68 10.21
N GLY A 59 -31.04 -9.79 9.61
CA GLY A 59 -32.01 -9.77 8.50
C GLY A 59 -31.38 -9.38 7.14
N PRO A 60 -32.19 -9.41 6.06
CA PRO A 60 -31.70 -9.07 4.71
C PRO A 60 -31.41 -7.57 4.58
N ASP A 61 -30.52 -7.23 3.64
CA ASP A 61 -30.21 -5.86 3.21
C ASP A 61 -29.68 -4.90 4.29
N VAL A 62 -29.23 -5.43 5.44
CA VAL A 62 -28.72 -4.64 6.57
C VAL A 62 -27.63 -3.65 6.14
N LEU A 63 -26.74 -4.04 5.24
CA LEU A 63 -25.63 -3.23 4.79
C LEU A 63 -26.08 -2.03 3.95
N GLU A 64 -27.07 -2.24 3.06
CA GLU A 64 -27.67 -1.16 2.28
C GLU A 64 -28.40 -0.18 3.20
N LYS A 65 -29.21 -0.69 4.12
CA LYS A 65 -29.95 0.16 5.07
C LYS A 65 -29.00 0.96 5.98
N LEU A 66 -27.93 0.33 6.49
CA LEU A 66 -26.98 0.98 7.38
C LEU A 66 -26.23 2.13 6.69
N SER A 67 -25.85 1.96 5.42
CA SER A 67 -25.15 3.00 4.65
C SER A 67 -25.96 4.29 4.44
N ARG A 68 -27.30 4.22 4.54
CA ARG A 68 -28.18 5.40 4.41
C ARG A 68 -28.25 6.25 5.68
N VAL A 69 -28.00 5.63 6.84
CA VAL A 69 -28.15 6.25 8.17
C VAL A 69 -26.86 6.27 8.97
N GLU A 70 -25.74 5.98 8.30
CA GLU A 70 -24.47 5.71 8.97
C GLU A 70 -24.07 6.89 9.87
N SER A 71 -24.23 8.13 9.39
CA SER A 71 -23.84 9.35 10.09
C SER A 71 -24.67 9.63 11.35
N ALA A 72 -25.86 9.03 11.46
CA ALA A 72 -26.72 9.13 12.63
C ALA A 72 -26.42 8.05 13.69
N ASN A 73 -25.61 7.03 13.37
CA ASN A 73 -25.33 5.92 14.26
C ASN A 73 -24.51 6.36 15.50
N PRO A 74 -25.07 6.27 16.72
CA PRO A 74 -24.38 6.71 17.93
C PRO A 74 -23.36 5.70 18.46
N PHE A 75 -23.38 4.44 18.00
CA PHE A 75 -22.55 3.38 18.60
C PHE A 75 -21.04 3.53 18.34
N PRO A 76 -20.56 3.82 17.12
CA PRO A 76 -19.12 3.99 16.89
C PRO A 76 -18.50 5.15 17.70
N PRO A 77 -19.11 6.35 17.78
CA PRO A 77 -18.62 7.42 18.66
C PRO A 77 -18.58 7.04 20.15
N ILE A 78 -19.58 6.29 20.64
CA ILE A 78 -19.57 5.77 22.02
C ILE A 78 -18.38 4.83 22.21
N ALA A 79 -18.18 3.90 21.28
CA ALA A 79 -17.11 2.91 21.35
C ALA A 79 -15.71 3.55 21.35
N LEU A 80 -15.49 4.72 20.74
CA LEU A 80 -14.21 5.45 20.82
C LEU A 80 -13.87 5.94 22.23
N ASN A 81 -14.88 6.28 23.03
CA ASN A 81 -14.69 6.83 24.37
C ASN A 81 -14.55 5.74 25.44
N CYS A 82 -14.86 4.48 25.09
CA CYS A 82 -14.72 3.36 25.99
C CYS A 82 -13.27 2.86 26.09
N ASP A 83 -12.93 2.32 27.27
CA ASP A 83 -11.64 1.69 27.54
C ASP A 83 -11.55 0.34 26.82
N VAL A 84 -10.40 0.06 26.21
CA VAL A 84 -10.11 -1.19 25.48
C VAL A 84 -9.92 -2.39 26.43
N SER A 85 -9.70 -2.11 27.73
CA SER A 85 -9.49 -3.13 28.77
C SER A 85 -10.76 -3.84 29.22
N ASP A 86 -11.95 -3.33 28.87
CA ASP A 86 -13.22 -4.01 29.10
C ASP A 86 -14.10 -4.09 27.85
N ILE A 87 -15.22 -4.80 27.94
CA ILE A 87 -16.25 -4.76 26.91
C ILE A 87 -16.96 -3.40 26.92
N VAL A 88 -17.28 -2.89 25.73
CA VAL A 88 -18.15 -1.74 25.55
C VAL A 88 -19.58 -2.16 25.88
N GLN A 89 -20.31 -1.34 26.61
CA GLN A 89 -21.76 -1.48 26.81
C GLN A 89 -22.39 -0.11 26.55
N THR A 90 -23.15 0.00 25.46
CA THR A 90 -23.68 1.31 25.04
C THR A 90 -24.68 1.87 26.04
N ALA A 91 -25.41 1.01 26.76
CA ALA A 91 -26.35 1.36 27.81
C ALA A 91 -25.75 2.19 28.96
N HIS A 92 -24.42 2.12 29.18
CA HIS A 92 -23.73 2.95 30.17
C HIS A 92 -23.53 4.40 29.70
N THR A 93 -23.68 4.67 28.40
CA THR A 93 -23.46 5.99 27.80
C THR A 93 -24.74 6.60 27.24
N ILE A 94 -25.57 5.80 26.56
CA ILE A 94 -26.90 6.17 26.08
C ILE A 94 -27.90 5.17 26.62
N SER A 95 -28.90 5.62 27.37
CA SER A 95 -29.91 4.70 27.91
C SER A 95 -30.77 4.12 26.77
N PRO A 96 -31.36 2.92 26.92
CA PRO A 96 -32.22 2.33 25.90
C PRO A 96 -33.38 3.26 25.49
N GLN A 97 -33.96 4.00 26.44
CA GLN A 97 -35.05 4.94 26.17
C GLN A 97 -34.60 6.20 25.42
N GLU A 98 -33.34 6.62 25.57
CA GLU A 98 -32.76 7.71 24.79
C GLU A 98 -32.38 7.22 23.39
N MET A 99 -31.83 6.01 23.29
CA MET A 99 -31.54 5.36 22.01
C MET A 99 -32.81 5.26 21.15
N GLU A 100 -33.93 4.84 21.74
CA GLU A 100 -35.25 4.72 21.10
C GLU A 100 -35.81 6.05 20.55
N LYS A 101 -35.21 7.20 20.91
CA LYS A 101 -35.61 8.54 20.44
C LYS A 101 -34.69 9.11 19.35
N THR A 102 -33.67 8.37 18.94
CA THR A 102 -32.71 8.82 17.93
C THR A 102 -33.23 8.58 16.51
N ASP A 103 -32.84 9.43 15.57
CA ASP A 103 -33.15 9.25 14.14
C ASP A 103 -32.62 7.90 13.62
N PHE A 104 -31.46 7.46 14.12
CA PHE A 104 -30.90 6.15 13.80
C PHE A 104 -31.76 4.98 14.31
N TYR A 105 -32.43 5.13 15.46
CA TYR A 105 -33.37 4.11 15.90
C TYR A 105 -34.60 4.07 15.00
N ASP A 106 -35.13 5.22 14.66
CA ASP A 106 -36.34 5.36 13.86
C ASP A 106 -36.18 4.84 12.43
N GLU A 107 -35.05 5.15 11.81
CA GLU A 107 -34.77 4.85 10.39
C GLU A 107 -34.12 3.48 10.19
N PHE A 108 -33.47 2.90 11.20
CA PHE A 108 -32.74 1.63 11.06
C PHE A 108 -33.04 0.60 12.14
N CYS A 109 -32.98 0.95 13.43
CA CYS A 109 -33.09 -0.08 14.48
C CYS A 109 -34.51 -0.61 14.65
N ARG A 110 -35.53 0.23 14.44
CA ARG A 110 -36.95 -0.13 14.56
C ARG A 110 -37.33 -1.22 13.55
N GLU A 111 -36.88 -1.10 12.31
CA GLU A 111 -37.23 -2.07 11.26
C GLU A 111 -36.36 -3.34 11.27
N ASN A 112 -35.15 -3.27 11.84
CA ASN A 112 -34.16 -4.34 11.80
C ASN A 112 -33.95 -5.00 13.18
N ILE A 113 -35.03 -5.42 13.86
CA ILE A 113 -35.02 -6.23 15.11
C ILE A 113 -35.03 -5.38 16.42
N HIS A 114 -35.62 -4.17 16.39
CA HIS A 114 -35.83 -3.30 17.58
C HIS A 114 -34.59 -3.11 18.47
N ILE A 115 -33.41 -2.95 17.86
CA ILE A 115 -32.14 -2.85 18.60
C ILE A 115 -32.09 -1.55 19.40
N ASN A 116 -31.95 -1.64 20.72
CA ASN A 116 -31.83 -0.44 21.58
C ASN A 116 -30.59 -0.43 22.48
N ARG A 117 -29.75 -1.47 22.40
CA ARG A 117 -28.50 -1.59 23.15
C ARG A 117 -27.50 -2.43 22.37
N ALA A 118 -26.23 -2.29 22.70
CA ALA A 118 -25.17 -3.11 22.15
C ALA A 118 -24.05 -3.33 23.17
N THR A 119 -23.42 -4.49 23.10
CA THR A 119 -22.11 -4.73 23.72
C THR A 119 -21.06 -5.01 22.66
N GLY A 120 -19.79 -4.69 22.92
CA GLY A 120 -18.74 -4.98 21.96
C GLY A 120 -17.36 -5.16 22.56
N ILE A 121 -16.49 -5.79 21.79
CA ILE A 121 -15.06 -5.93 22.06
C ILE A 121 -14.32 -5.03 21.09
N ILE A 122 -13.53 -4.09 21.62
CA ILE A 122 -12.56 -3.36 20.80
C ILE A 122 -11.37 -4.29 20.56
N LEU A 123 -11.20 -4.76 19.33
CA LEU A 123 -10.10 -5.64 18.93
C LEU A 123 -8.77 -4.88 18.85
N HIS A 124 -8.82 -3.70 18.26
CA HIS A 124 -7.68 -2.81 18.11
C HIS A 124 -8.16 -1.37 17.86
N ARG A 125 -7.41 -0.39 18.38
CA ARG A 125 -7.64 1.04 18.15
C ARG A 125 -6.32 1.71 17.83
N GLN A 126 -6.30 2.49 16.76
CA GLN A 126 -5.16 3.32 16.37
C GLN A 126 -5.67 4.69 15.88
N GLY A 127 -5.68 5.68 16.79
CA GLY A 127 -6.22 7.00 16.47
C GLY A 127 -7.72 6.94 16.14
N ALA A 128 -8.08 7.36 14.92
CA ALA A 128 -9.44 7.35 14.38
C ALA A 128 -9.95 5.96 13.96
N ASP A 129 -9.02 5.04 13.70
CA ASP A 129 -9.32 3.71 13.18
C ASP A 129 -9.60 2.76 14.34
N SER A 130 -10.70 2.01 14.25
CA SER A 130 -11.07 1.01 15.24
C SER A 130 -11.65 -0.24 14.60
N ALA A 131 -11.21 -1.41 15.07
CA ALA A 131 -11.82 -2.69 14.75
C ALA A 131 -12.53 -3.22 15.99
N PHE A 132 -13.77 -3.64 15.84
CA PHE A 132 -14.56 -4.18 16.93
C PHE A 132 -15.52 -5.28 16.48
N VAL A 133 -15.90 -6.11 17.44
CA VAL A 133 -16.99 -7.08 17.34
C VAL A 133 -18.10 -6.58 18.24
N ALA A 134 -19.33 -6.49 17.73
CA ALA A 134 -20.48 -6.06 18.49
C ALA A 134 -21.59 -7.12 18.48
N ALA A 135 -22.29 -7.24 19.60
CA ALA A 135 -23.56 -7.92 19.72
C ALA A 135 -24.62 -6.86 20.03
N ASN A 136 -25.66 -6.81 19.21
CA ASN A 136 -26.71 -5.80 19.27
C ASN A 136 -27.95 -6.45 19.89
N PHE A 137 -28.47 -5.88 20.97
CA PHE A 137 -29.56 -6.44 21.74
C PHE A 137 -30.89 -5.82 21.30
N PRO A 138 -31.85 -6.64 20.83
CA PRO A 138 -33.23 -6.24 20.66
C PRO A 138 -33.84 -5.75 21.97
N LYS A 139 -34.83 -4.87 21.89
CA LYS A 139 -35.59 -4.38 23.04
C LYS A 139 -36.12 -5.52 23.91
N GLU A 140 -36.66 -6.56 23.27
CA GLU A 140 -37.28 -7.71 23.91
C GLU A 140 -36.28 -8.76 24.42
N PHE A 141 -34.97 -8.55 24.20
CA PHE A 141 -33.94 -9.48 24.67
C PHE A 141 -33.90 -9.49 26.21
N SER A 142 -33.79 -10.68 26.82
CA SER A 142 -33.89 -10.81 28.27
C SER A 142 -32.63 -10.31 28.98
N ASP A 143 -32.77 -9.75 30.19
CA ASP A 143 -31.63 -9.31 31.01
C ASP A 143 -30.68 -10.47 31.36
N GLU A 144 -31.23 -11.67 31.54
CA GLU A 144 -30.46 -12.89 31.83
C GLU A 144 -29.64 -13.35 30.62
N ASP A 145 -30.22 -13.30 29.42
CA ASP A 145 -29.51 -13.64 28.18
C ASP A 145 -28.47 -12.58 27.83
N GLU A 146 -28.75 -11.31 28.10
CA GLU A 146 -27.78 -10.22 27.94
C GLU A 146 -26.59 -10.38 28.88
N ALA A 147 -26.83 -10.68 30.16
CA ALA A 147 -25.77 -10.96 31.12
C ALA A 147 -24.90 -12.14 30.65
N ARG A 148 -25.54 -13.20 30.15
CA ARG A 148 -24.85 -14.37 29.59
C ARG A 148 -24.02 -14.04 28.36
N ALA A 149 -24.54 -13.22 27.43
CA ALA A 149 -23.80 -12.76 26.26
C ALA A 149 -22.60 -11.87 26.65
N ASN A 150 -22.79 -10.95 27.60
CA ASN A 150 -21.75 -10.11 28.14
C ASN A 150 -20.60 -10.92 28.76
N ASP A 151 -20.90 -11.98 29.51
CA ASP A 151 -19.88 -12.86 30.09
C ASP A 151 -19.09 -13.64 29.05
N VAL A 152 -19.75 -14.08 27.98
CA VAL A 152 -19.08 -14.72 26.83
C VAL A 152 -18.16 -13.70 26.13
N MET A 153 -18.62 -12.47 25.91
CA MET A 153 -17.82 -11.41 25.29
C MET A 153 -16.60 -11.06 26.15
N ARG A 154 -16.74 -10.95 27.47
CA ARG A 154 -15.62 -10.74 28.39
C ARG A 154 -14.61 -11.88 28.35
N PHE A 155 -15.09 -13.12 28.30
CA PHE A 155 -14.23 -14.30 28.17
C PHE A 155 -13.45 -14.29 26.86
N LEU A 156 -14.08 -13.95 25.73
CA LEU A 156 -13.46 -13.98 24.40
C LEU A 156 -12.54 -12.77 24.14
N ARG A 157 -12.77 -11.62 24.80
CA ARG A 157 -12.02 -10.37 24.62
C ARG A 157 -10.49 -10.54 24.52
N PRO A 158 -9.78 -11.08 25.54
CA PRO A 158 -8.33 -11.16 25.50
C PRO A 158 -7.82 -12.04 24.34
N HIS A 159 -8.60 -13.04 23.93
CA HIS A 159 -8.24 -13.94 22.83
C HIS A 159 -8.45 -13.26 21.48
N PHE A 160 -9.56 -12.54 21.30
CA PHE A 160 -9.82 -11.75 20.10
C PHE A 160 -8.77 -10.66 19.89
N GLN A 161 -8.43 -9.91 20.95
CA GLN A 161 -7.37 -8.89 20.90
C GLN A 161 -6.00 -9.51 20.62
N GLY A 162 -5.67 -10.63 21.27
CA GLY A 162 -4.42 -11.36 21.07
C GLY A 162 -4.27 -11.91 19.65
N ALA A 163 -5.32 -12.55 19.13
CA ALA A 163 -5.37 -13.09 17.77
C ALA A 163 -5.27 -11.99 16.71
N PHE A 164 -6.03 -10.89 16.87
CA PHE A 164 -5.97 -9.74 15.97
C PHE A 164 -4.57 -9.11 15.97
N LYS A 165 -3.97 -8.93 17.15
CA LYS A 165 -2.60 -8.42 17.28
C LYS A 165 -1.57 -9.35 16.64
N LEU A 166 -1.68 -10.66 16.83
CA LEU A 166 -0.79 -11.64 16.21
C LEU A 166 -0.90 -11.60 14.69
N LEU A 167 -2.12 -11.57 14.16
CA LEU A 167 -2.38 -11.49 12.73
C LEU A 167 -1.81 -10.18 12.14
N LEU A 168 -1.99 -9.05 12.82
CA LEU A 168 -1.34 -7.79 12.43
C LEU A 168 0.19 -7.93 12.41
N GLU A 169 0.77 -8.58 13.41
CA GLU A 169 2.23 -8.74 13.52
C GLU A 169 2.80 -9.71 12.49
N VAL A 170 2.09 -10.78 12.14
CA VAL A 170 2.42 -11.70 11.05
C VAL A 170 2.36 -10.97 9.71
N ARG A 171 1.27 -10.24 9.42
CA ARG A 171 1.14 -9.46 8.17
C ARG A 171 2.17 -8.35 8.05
N LYS A 172 2.50 -7.65 9.14
CA LYS A 172 3.61 -6.69 9.19
C LYS A 172 4.96 -7.31 8.79
N ARG A 173 5.16 -8.61 9.06
CA ARG A 173 6.39 -9.35 8.70
C ARG A 173 6.34 -9.86 7.26
N GLU A 174 5.19 -10.30 6.76
CA GLU A 174 5.04 -10.80 5.38
C GLU A 174 5.21 -9.70 4.31
N VAL A 175 4.81 -8.46 4.62
CA VAL A 175 5.07 -7.29 3.75
C VAL A 175 6.58 -7.06 3.53
N ASN A 176 7.46 -7.61 4.37
CA ASN A 176 8.86 -7.24 4.45
C ASN A 176 9.87 -8.15 3.74
N THR A 177 9.52 -9.33 3.19
CA THR A 177 10.61 -10.32 2.91
C THR A 177 10.62 -11.04 1.56
N ALA A 178 9.63 -10.94 0.66
CA ALA A 178 9.70 -11.77 -0.57
C ALA A 178 9.23 -11.18 -1.90
N ARG A 179 8.59 -10.00 -1.95
CA ARG A 179 7.81 -9.60 -3.15
C ARG A 179 8.37 -8.45 -3.99
N TYR A 180 9.30 -7.63 -3.48
CA TYR A 180 9.77 -6.46 -4.23
C TYR A 180 10.80 -6.79 -5.31
N GLY A 181 11.69 -7.76 -5.08
CA GLY A 181 12.88 -7.93 -5.93
C GLY A 181 12.58 -8.15 -7.41
N PHE A 182 11.66 -9.05 -7.75
CA PHE A 182 11.44 -9.40 -9.15
C PHE A 182 10.92 -8.22 -10.00
N TRP A 183 9.91 -7.48 -9.50
CA TRP A 183 9.31 -6.38 -10.27
C TRP A 183 10.11 -5.08 -10.16
N LEU A 184 10.77 -4.84 -9.02
CA LEU A 184 11.59 -3.65 -8.82
C LEU A 184 12.80 -3.63 -9.77
N GLU A 185 13.37 -4.80 -10.08
CA GLU A 185 14.42 -4.96 -11.09
C GLU A 185 13.94 -4.71 -12.53
N GLN A 186 12.63 -4.74 -12.81
CA GLN A 186 12.08 -4.39 -14.13
C GLN A 186 11.99 -2.87 -14.36
N ILE A 187 12.19 -2.05 -13.31
CA ILE A 187 12.14 -0.60 -13.44
C ILE A 187 13.44 -0.11 -14.09
N PRO A 188 13.38 0.60 -15.22
CA PRO A 188 14.58 1.03 -15.97
C PRO A 188 15.31 2.21 -15.33
N THR A 189 15.02 2.54 -14.08
CA THR A 189 15.62 3.63 -13.34
C THR A 189 15.94 3.19 -11.91
N PRO A 190 16.88 3.89 -11.23
CA PRO A 190 17.12 3.71 -9.81
C PRO A 190 15.81 3.76 -9.01
N ALA A 191 15.47 2.64 -8.39
CA ALA A 191 14.22 2.46 -7.66
C ALA A 191 14.48 1.95 -6.24
N PHE A 192 13.87 2.62 -5.27
CA PHE A 192 13.96 2.30 -3.85
C PHE A 192 12.56 2.05 -3.31
N VAL A 193 12.40 1.04 -2.48
CA VAL A 193 11.19 0.80 -1.69
C VAL A 193 11.51 1.19 -0.25
N VAL A 194 10.79 2.16 0.30
CA VAL A 194 11.01 2.68 1.66
C VAL A 194 9.73 2.63 2.49
N ASP A 195 9.83 2.54 3.81
CA ASP A 195 8.67 2.75 4.70
C ASP A 195 8.37 4.25 4.90
N GLY A 196 7.31 4.58 5.65
CA GLY A 196 6.98 5.97 6.00
C GLY A 196 8.06 6.67 6.85
N GLY A 197 8.96 5.91 7.48
CA GLY A 197 10.16 6.43 8.15
C GLY A 197 11.34 6.68 7.21
N ARG A 198 11.17 6.44 5.89
CA ARG A 198 12.21 6.48 4.84
C ARG A 198 13.26 5.37 4.98
N ARG A 199 13.01 4.37 5.82
CA ARG A 199 13.89 3.21 5.95
C ARG A 199 13.76 2.37 4.70
N LEU A 200 14.90 2.05 4.11
CA LEU A 200 15.02 1.23 2.93
C LEU A 200 14.58 -0.20 3.24
N ILE A 201 13.55 -0.65 2.54
CA ILE A 201 13.03 -2.02 2.55
C ILE A 201 13.72 -2.80 1.43
N HIS A 202 13.79 -2.21 0.22
CA HIS A 202 14.46 -2.82 -0.93
C HIS A 202 14.95 -1.79 -1.95
N MET A 203 15.84 -2.18 -2.86
CA MET A 203 16.29 -1.35 -3.99
C MET A 203 16.69 -2.25 -5.15
N ASN A 204 16.57 -1.77 -6.38
CA ASN A 204 17.09 -2.47 -7.55
C ASN A 204 18.59 -2.25 -7.74
N THR A 205 19.19 -3.01 -8.66
CA THR A 205 20.61 -2.93 -8.99
C THR A 205 21.04 -1.53 -9.44
N LEU A 206 20.19 -0.82 -10.19
CA LEU A 206 20.46 0.55 -10.62
C LEU A 206 20.55 1.51 -9.44
N ALA A 207 19.64 1.40 -8.48
CA ALA A 207 19.65 2.18 -7.25
C ALA A 207 20.90 1.92 -6.39
N GLU A 208 21.32 0.66 -6.26
CA GLU A 208 22.56 0.33 -5.54
C GLU A 208 23.77 1.01 -6.19
N GLN A 209 23.85 1.01 -7.52
CA GLN A 209 24.92 1.69 -8.27
C GLN A 209 24.86 3.22 -8.09
N THR A 210 23.66 3.82 -8.06
CA THR A 210 23.48 5.25 -7.80
C THR A 210 23.99 5.63 -6.42
N LEU A 211 23.69 4.84 -5.38
CA LEU A 211 24.19 5.11 -4.02
C LEU A 211 25.71 4.99 -3.92
N LYS A 212 26.33 4.04 -4.63
CA LYS A 212 27.79 3.84 -4.65
C LYS A 212 28.56 4.95 -5.34
N ARG A 213 27.92 5.66 -6.27
CA ARG A 213 28.53 6.79 -7.00
C ARG A 213 28.60 8.09 -6.20
N ASP A 214 28.10 8.09 -4.97
CA ASP A 214 28.01 9.26 -4.07
C ASP A 214 27.36 10.45 -4.77
N ASP A 215 26.25 10.17 -5.48
CA ASP A 215 25.40 11.19 -6.10
C ASP A 215 24.51 11.86 -5.03
N ALA A 216 23.57 12.73 -5.41
CA ALA A 216 22.72 13.48 -4.49
C ALA A 216 21.91 12.64 -3.46
N LEU A 217 21.90 11.30 -3.55
CA LEU A 217 21.24 10.37 -2.64
C LEU A 217 22.25 9.45 -1.96
N THR A 218 22.05 9.19 -0.66
CA THR A 218 22.85 8.27 0.15
C THR A 218 21.96 7.52 1.15
N THR A 219 22.54 6.56 1.86
CA THR A 219 21.87 5.82 2.94
C THR A 219 22.58 6.03 4.25
N SER A 220 21.83 6.32 5.32
CA SER A 220 22.39 6.39 6.68
C SER A 220 22.80 4.99 7.20
N PRO A 221 23.58 4.90 8.29
CA PRO A 221 23.89 3.62 8.95
C PRO A 221 22.65 2.82 9.39
N GLY A 222 21.50 3.49 9.58
CA GLY A 222 20.21 2.86 9.88
C GLY A 222 19.42 2.42 8.63
N ALA A 223 20.05 2.39 7.46
CA ALA A 223 19.43 2.13 6.15
C ALA A 223 18.31 3.12 5.81
N VAL A 224 18.45 4.40 6.19
CA VAL A 224 17.46 5.44 5.83
C VAL A 224 17.90 6.14 4.55
N LEU A 225 17.01 6.22 3.56
CA LEU A 225 17.25 6.97 2.32
C LEU A 225 17.33 8.47 2.64
N THR A 226 18.46 9.09 2.30
CA THR A 226 18.77 10.47 2.70
C THR A 226 19.73 11.13 1.69
N SER A 227 20.25 12.29 2.06
CA SER A 227 21.28 13.03 1.31
C SER A 227 22.26 13.69 2.28
N SER A 228 23.49 13.93 1.82
CA SER A 228 24.47 14.79 2.49
C SER A 228 24.08 16.27 2.41
N ASP A 229 23.35 16.68 1.36
CA ASP A 229 22.79 18.02 1.20
C ASP A 229 21.51 18.17 2.04
N ILE A 230 21.49 19.18 2.92
CA ILE A 230 20.38 19.45 3.84
C ILE A 230 19.08 19.82 3.11
N LEU A 231 19.16 20.52 1.98
CA LEU A 231 18.00 20.90 1.18
C LEU A 231 17.43 19.69 0.44
N VAL A 232 18.29 18.83 -0.10
CA VAL A 232 17.87 17.57 -0.73
C VAL A 232 17.23 16.65 0.31
N ARG A 233 17.86 16.49 1.48
CA ARG A 233 17.31 15.71 2.60
C ARG A 233 15.91 16.18 2.98
N LYS A 234 15.72 17.50 3.16
CA LYS A 234 14.41 18.07 3.49
C LYS A 234 13.38 17.81 2.38
N ARG A 235 13.77 17.90 1.11
CA ARG A 235 12.86 17.57 -0.01
C ARG A 235 12.42 16.11 -0.01
N ILE A 236 13.30 15.17 0.34
CA ILE A 236 12.95 13.74 0.51
C ILE A 236 11.95 13.57 1.65
N GLU A 237 12.22 14.20 2.80
CA GLU A 237 11.33 14.21 3.98
C GLU A 237 9.94 14.74 3.65
N ASP A 238 9.87 15.94 3.07
CA ASP A 238 8.62 16.60 2.72
C ASP A 238 7.83 15.79 1.67
N ALA A 239 8.52 15.19 0.69
CA ALA A 239 7.86 14.42 -0.36
C ALA A 239 7.22 13.13 0.17
N ILE A 240 7.95 12.37 1.00
CA ILE A 240 7.44 11.13 1.61
C ILE A 240 6.37 11.45 2.64
N GLY A 241 6.56 12.49 3.47
CA GLY A 241 5.55 12.94 4.42
C GLY A 241 4.24 13.36 3.74
N ARG A 242 4.32 14.07 2.61
CA ARG A 242 3.12 14.40 1.81
C ARG A 242 2.46 13.17 1.21
N ALA A 243 3.24 12.28 0.59
CA ALA A 243 2.70 11.04 0.00
C ALA A 243 1.99 10.18 1.05
N GLN A 244 2.53 10.15 2.28
CA GLN A 244 1.94 9.48 3.43
C GLN A 244 0.63 10.15 3.90
N ALA A 245 0.60 11.48 3.98
CA ALA A 245 -0.59 12.21 4.44
C ALA A 245 -1.75 12.15 3.43
N THR A 246 -1.47 12.12 2.13
CA THR A 246 -2.49 12.17 1.06
C THR A 246 -2.75 10.83 0.39
N SER A 247 -1.97 9.79 0.71
CA SER A 247 -2.00 8.48 0.03
C SER A 247 -1.94 8.59 -1.51
N SER A 248 -1.26 9.61 -2.01
CA SER A 248 -1.19 9.97 -3.44
C SER A 248 0.26 10.13 -3.92
N PRO A 249 0.54 9.93 -5.21
CA PRO A 249 1.87 10.16 -5.77
C PRO A 249 2.35 11.61 -5.58
N VAL A 250 3.65 11.80 -5.33
CA VAL A 250 4.30 13.11 -5.20
C VAL A 250 5.48 13.19 -6.17
N GLY A 251 5.48 14.22 -7.01
CA GLY A 251 6.58 14.54 -7.92
C GLY A 251 6.13 15.23 -9.21
N PRO A 252 7.07 15.57 -10.10
CA PRO A 252 8.52 15.43 -9.92
C PRO A 252 9.05 16.38 -8.83
N VAL A 253 9.95 15.89 -8.00
CA VAL A 253 10.65 16.70 -6.98
C VAL A 253 12.09 16.94 -7.45
N PHE A 254 12.37 18.18 -7.87
CA PHE A 254 13.68 18.57 -8.35
C PHE A 254 14.67 18.80 -7.21
N LEU A 255 15.88 18.26 -7.35
CA LEU A 255 16.95 18.40 -6.35
C LEU A 255 17.72 19.72 -6.48
N ARG A 256 17.59 20.40 -7.62
CA ARG A 256 18.20 21.71 -7.89
C ARG A 256 17.15 22.78 -8.17
N GLY A 257 17.56 24.05 -8.09
CA GLY A 257 16.67 25.19 -8.29
C GLY A 257 16.25 25.41 -9.75
N PRO A 258 15.27 26.28 -10.00
CA PRO A 258 14.80 26.62 -11.35
C PRO A 258 15.95 27.04 -12.27
N GLY A 259 15.92 26.57 -13.51
CA GLY A 259 16.93 26.90 -14.53
C GLY A 259 18.25 26.12 -14.43
N GLN A 260 18.40 25.24 -13.43
CA GLN A 260 19.57 24.37 -13.31
C GLN A 260 19.25 22.96 -13.80
N ARG A 261 20.16 22.37 -14.57
CA ARG A 261 20.12 20.92 -14.84
C ARG A 261 20.37 20.18 -13.54
N GLY A 262 19.47 19.30 -13.16
CA GLY A 262 19.59 18.54 -11.94
C GLY A 262 18.65 17.35 -11.91
N SER A 263 19.03 16.38 -11.08
CA SER A 263 18.25 15.18 -10.85
C SER A 263 16.92 15.48 -10.17
N PHE A 264 15.97 14.57 -10.32
CA PHE A 264 14.67 14.63 -9.68
C PHE A 264 14.19 13.23 -9.31
N PHE A 265 13.17 13.16 -8.47
CA PHE A 265 12.56 11.89 -8.09
C PHE A 265 11.03 11.98 -8.01
N PHE A 266 10.40 10.81 -8.02
CA PHE A 266 8.97 10.64 -7.69
C PHE A 266 8.83 9.72 -6.48
N VAL A 267 7.75 9.89 -5.74
CA VAL A 267 7.33 9.03 -4.63
C VAL A 267 5.94 8.51 -4.93
N LEU A 268 5.77 7.20 -5.02
CA LEU A 268 4.50 6.55 -5.30
C LEU A 268 4.14 5.61 -4.14
N PRO A 269 2.94 5.73 -3.54
CA PRO A 269 2.45 4.74 -2.59
C PRO A 269 2.33 3.37 -3.27
N VAL A 270 2.94 2.34 -2.68
CA VAL A 270 2.81 0.95 -3.12
C VAL A 270 1.65 0.31 -2.37
N ARG A 271 0.57 0.02 -3.10
CA ARG A 271 -0.57 -0.71 -2.55
C ARG A 271 -0.37 -2.21 -2.81
N PRO A 272 -0.29 -3.07 -1.79
CA PRO A 272 -0.33 -4.50 -2.00
C PRO A 272 -1.75 -4.90 -2.43
N GLU A 273 -1.98 -4.99 -3.74
CA GLU A 273 -3.28 -5.39 -4.28
C GLU A 273 -3.57 -6.86 -3.89
N GLY A 274 -4.75 -7.10 -3.30
CA GLY A 274 -5.29 -8.44 -3.02
C GLY A 274 -4.65 -9.27 -1.88
N GLN A 275 -3.80 -8.68 -1.03
CA GLN A 275 -3.00 -9.48 -0.06
C GLN A 275 -3.29 -9.17 1.42
N VAL A 276 -4.00 -8.09 1.69
CA VAL A 276 -4.38 -7.68 3.05
C VAL A 276 -5.90 -7.76 3.13
N HIS A 277 -6.42 -8.52 4.09
CA HIS A 277 -7.86 -8.53 4.37
C HIS A 277 -8.30 -7.09 4.68
N PRO A 278 -9.39 -6.57 4.10
CA PRO A 278 -9.82 -5.19 4.29
C PRO A 278 -9.89 -4.77 5.78
N SER A 279 -10.28 -5.68 6.66
CA SER A 279 -10.25 -5.58 8.13
C SER A 279 -8.94 -5.12 8.77
N LEU A 280 -7.80 -5.46 8.17
CA LEU A 280 -6.47 -5.22 8.74
C LEU A 280 -5.79 -4.02 8.10
N ALA A 281 -6.17 -3.66 6.88
CA ALA A 281 -5.53 -2.63 6.08
C ALA A 281 -5.34 -1.27 6.80
N PRO A 282 -6.31 -0.78 7.61
CA PRO A 282 -6.17 0.49 8.36
C PRO A 282 -5.12 0.40 9.47
N PHE A 283 -5.02 -0.75 10.14
CA PHE A 283 -4.21 -0.97 11.36
C PHE A 283 -2.79 -1.46 11.09
N LEU A 284 -2.49 -1.82 9.85
CA LEU A 284 -1.10 -1.99 9.42
C LEU A 284 -0.35 -0.64 9.37
N GLY A 285 -1.09 0.45 9.58
CA GLY A 285 -0.61 1.82 9.65
C GLY A 285 -0.16 2.35 8.28
N PRO A 286 0.40 3.57 8.23
CA PRO A 286 1.04 4.14 7.03
C PRO A 286 2.34 3.43 6.64
N ARG A 287 2.47 2.13 6.93
CA ARG A 287 3.54 1.25 6.45
C ARG A 287 3.26 0.73 5.05
N MET A 288 2.43 1.44 4.29
CA MET A 288 2.46 1.28 2.84
C MET A 288 3.87 1.70 2.41
N PRO A 289 4.62 0.80 1.77
CA PRO A 289 5.89 1.19 1.21
C PRO A 289 5.68 2.29 0.20
N PHE A 290 6.68 3.15 0.05
CA PHE A 290 6.75 4.11 -1.03
C PHE A 290 7.81 3.63 -2.02
N LEU A 291 7.44 3.60 -3.29
CA LEU A 291 8.38 3.47 -4.38
C LEU A 291 8.95 4.87 -4.67
N VAL A 292 10.26 5.02 -4.50
CA VAL A 292 11.00 6.22 -4.87
C VAL A 292 11.79 5.90 -6.14
N THR A 293 11.46 6.56 -7.24
CA THR A 293 12.22 6.45 -8.50
C THR A 293 13.04 7.72 -8.72
N TYR A 294 14.33 7.57 -8.96
CA TYR A 294 15.28 8.67 -9.15
C TYR A 294 15.74 8.76 -10.60
N PHE A 295 15.91 9.99 -11.08
CA PHE A 295 16.29 10.30 -12.45
C PHE A 295 17.43 11.34 -12.43
N ASN A 296 18.59 10.98 -12.96
CA ASN A 296 19.66 11.93 -13.22
C ASN A 296 19.77 12.18 -14.75
N PRO A 297 19.67 13.43 -15.22
CA PRO A 297 19.77 13.75 -16.65
C PRO A 297 21.13 13.39 -17.28
N GLU A 298 22.16 13.12 -16.48
CA GLU A 298 23.48 12.68 -16.94
C GLU A 298 23.62 11.16 -17.05
N ASP A 299 22.60 10.39 -16.63
CA ASP A 299 22.60 8.94 -16.73
C ASP A 299 22.60 8.47 -18.19
N ARG A 300 23.50 7.53 -18.49
CA ARG A 300 23.64 6.89 -19.81
C ARG A 300 23.33 5.39 -19.69
N PRO A 301 22.06 4.97 -19.81
CA PRO A 301 21.66 3.58 -19.59
C PRO A 301 22.25 2.66 -20.68
N LYS A 302 23.18 1.78 -20.32
CA LYS A 302 23.93 0.93 -21.28
C LYS A 302 23.05 -0.05 -22.09
N THR A 303 21.87 -0.37 -21.59
CA THR A 303 20.92 -1.40 -22.09
C THR A 303 20.32 -1.17 -23.48
N ALA A 304 20.62 -0.05 -24.15
CA ALA A 304 20.02 0.30 -25.44
C ALA A 304 20.64 -0.40 -26.67
N GLN A 305 21.88 -0.93 -26.61
CA GLN A 305 22.61 -1.35 -27.81
C GLN A 305 21.96 -2.52 -28.56
N GLY A 306 21.65 -3.61 -27.86
CA GLY A 306 21.05 -4.80 -28.49
C GLY A 306 19.67 -4.51 -29.08
N VAL A 307 18.89 -3.65 -28.41
CA VAL A 307 17.56 -3.25 -28.92
C VAL A 307 17.68 -2.35 -30.14
N LEU A 308 18.61 -1.38 -30.14
CA LEU A 308 18.88 -0.55 -31.31
C LEU A 308 19.36 -1.39 -32.50
N ALA A 309 20.25 -2.36 -32.27
CA ALA A 309 20.74 -3.26 -33.30
C ALA A 309 19.60 -4.05 -33.96
N GLY A 310 18.79 -4.75 -33.16
CA GLY A 310 17.70 -5.59 -33.66
C GLY A 310 16.58 -4.78 -34.32
N ALA A 311 16.13 -3.69 -33.68
CA ALA A 311 14.97 -2.93 -34.16
C ALA A 311 15.28 -2.04 -35.38
N LEU A 312 16.53 -1.57 -35.52
CA LEU A 312 16.93 -0.71 -36.63
C LEU A 312 17.70 -1.47 -37.73
N GLY A 313 17.93 -2.77 -37.55
CA GLY A 313 18.69 -3.59 -38.49
C GLY A 313 20.16 -3.18 -38.63
N VAL A 314 20.74 -2.61 -37.58
CA VAL A 314 22.14 -2.15 -37.54
C VAL A 314 23.03 -3.14 -36.79
N THR A 315 24.33 -3.12 -37.05
CA THR A 315 25.32 -3.97 -36.36
C THR A 315 25.57 -3.47 -34.93
N GLU A 316 26.18 -4.31 -34.08
CA GLU A 316 26.56 -3.91 -32.72
C GLU A 316 27.46 -2.66 -32.70
N ARG A 317 28.45 -2.59 -33.60
CA ARG A 317 29.36 -1.44 -33.69
C ARG A 317 28.63 -0.16 -34.10
N GLU A 318 27.71 -0.27 -35.05
CA GLU A 318 26.85 0.84 -35.47
C GLU A 318 25.88 1.26 -34.35
N SER A 319 25.37 0.31 -33.58
CA SER A 319 24.50 0.58 -32.43
C SER A 319 25.25 1.29 -31.29
N ALA A 320 26.52 0.94 -31.06
CA ALA A 320 27.39 1.61 -30.09
C ALA A 320 27.67 3.05 -30.50
N LEU A 321 27.94 3.30 -31.79
CA LEU A 321 28.06 4.65 -32.34
C LEU A 321 26.75 5.43 -32.17
N LEU A 322 25.63 4.84 -32.56
CA LEU A 322 24.32 5.48 -32.47
C LEU A 322 23.94 5.83 -31.03
N GLN A 323 24.23 4.94 -30.07
CA GLN A 323 23.98 5.19 -28.66
C GLN A 323 24.71 6.43 -28.15
N GLU A 324 25.99 6.61 -28.49
CA GLU A 324 26.75 7.81 -28.11
C GLU A 324 26.14 9.09 -28.71
N LEU A 325 25.70 9.03 -29.97
CA LEU A 325 25.03 10.15 -30.63
C LEU A 325 23.67 10.47 -29.98
N ILE A 326 22.92 9.46 -29.54
CA ILE A 326 21.66 9.62 -28.81
C ILE A 326 21.88 10.29 -27.45
N TYR A 327 22.99 10.00 -26.77
CA TYR A 327 23.39 10.69 -25.53
C TYR A 327 23.97 12.09 -25.76
N GLY A 328 23.90 12.61 -26.99
CA GLY A 328 24.29 13.96 -27.34
C GLY A 328 25.79 14.13 -27.59
N SER A 329 26.58 13.05 -27.66
CA SER A 329 27.98 13.15 -28.09
C SER A 329 28.04 13.62 -29.55
N SER A 330 29.01 14.48 -29.88
CA SER A 330 29.33 14.76 -31.28
C SER A 330 29.92 13.53 -31.97
N LEU A 331 29.92 13.46 -33.31
CA LEU A 331 30.50 12.31 -34.02
C LEU A 331 31.98 12.10 -33.70
N ARG A 332 32.72 13.19 -33.41
CA ARG A 332 34.12 13.13 -32.99
C ARG A 332 34.25 12.59 -31.57
N GLU A 333 33.47 13.12 -30.63
CA GLU A 333 33.45 12.62 -29.25
C GLU A 333 33.03 11.14 -29.17
N ALA A 334 32.07 10.73 -29.99
CA ALA A 334 31.66 9.34 -30.09
C ALA A 334 32.80 8.46 -30.61
N ALA A 335 33.53 8.91 -31.64
CA ALA A 335 34.70 8.20 -32.15
C ALA A 335 35.79 8.04 -31.08
N ASP A 336 36.10 9.12 -30.35
CA ASP A 336 37.09 9.13 -29.28
C ASP A 336 36.69 8.18 -28.14
N ARG A 337 35.43 8.21 -27.70
CA ARG A 337 34.90 7.32 -26.64
C ARG A 337 34.90 5.85 -27.04
N LEU A 338 34.63 5.55 -28.31
CA LEU A 338 34.62 4.19 -28.84
C LEU A 338 36.03 3.70 -29.24
N GLY A 339 37.06 4.55 -29.15
CA GLY A 339 38.42 4.19 -29.53
C GLY A 339 38.58 3.92 -31.03
N ILE A 340 37.78 4.56 -31.88
CA ILE A 340 37.81 4.40 -33.34
C ILE A 340 38.22 5.69 -34.04
N ALA A 341 38.80 5.57 -35.24
CA ALA A 341 39.12 6.75 -36.05
C ALA A 341 37.83 7.49 -36.49
N TYR A 342 37.90 8.82 -36.59
CA TYR A 342 36.79 9.66 -37.03
C TYR A 342 36.22 9.23 -38.40
N ASN A 343 37.09 8.82 -39.33
CA ASN A 343 36.66 8.30 -40.64
C ASN A 343 35.87 6.98 -40.51
N THR A 344 36.23 6.11 -39.57
CA THR A 344 35.49 4.89 -39.28
C THR A 344 34.11 5.20 -38.73
N ALA A 345 34.01 6.14 -37.79
CA ALA A 345 32.71 6.61 -37.27
C ALA A 345 31.84 7.22 -38.38
N ARG A 346 32.42 8.02 -39.28
CA ARG A 346 31.72 8.58 -40.45
C ARG A 346 31.19 7.50 -41.40
N ASN A 347 31.99 6.47 -41.66
CA ASN A 347 31.57 5.34 -42.52
C ASN A 347 30.46 4.51 -41.86
N GLN A 348 30.55 4.25 -40.56
CA GLN A 348 29.50 3.57 -39.81
C GLN A 348 28.20 4.39 -39.83
N LEU A 349 28.25 5.70 -39.59
CA LEU A 349 27.07 6.57 -39.66
C LEU A 349 26.43 6.59 -41.06
N ALA A 350 27.25 6.60 -42.12
CA ALA A 350 26.76 6.48 -43.49
C ALA A 350 26.03 5.15 -43.73
N SER A 351 26.58 4.04 -43.22
CA SER A 351 25.91 2.73 -43.30
C SER A 351 24.59 2.71 -42.53
N VAL A 352 24.55 3.33 -41.34
CA VAL A 352 23.31 3.49 -40.56
C VAL A 352 22.27 4.28 -41.34
N HIS A 353 22.62 5.36 -42.03
CA HIS A 353 21.69 6.10 -42.88
C HIS A 353 21.09 5.22 -43.98
N THR A 354 21.92 4.43 -44.66
CA THR A 354 21.44 3.49 -45.69
C THR A 354 20.49 2.44 -45.12
N LYS A 355 20.80 1.86 -43.95
CA LYS A 355 19.99 0.81 -43.32
C LYS A 355 18.66 1.33 -42.75
N THR A 356 18.67 2.55 -42.23
CA THR A 356 17.50 3.16 -41.55
C THR A 356 16.67 4.08 -42.45
N GLY A 357 17.13 4.35 -43.68
CA GLY A 357 16.44 5.26 -44.61
C GLY A 357 16.46 6.73 -44.17
N THR A 358 17.35 7.10 -43.24
CA THR A 358 17.44 8.44 -42.67
C THR A 358 18.40 9.32 -43.47
N ARG A 359 18.23 10.64 -43.36
CA ARG A 359 18.97 11.62 -44.18
C ARG A 359 19.92 12.51 -43.40
N SER A 360 19.84 12.51 -42.08
CA SER A 360 20.69 13.32 -41.21
C SER A 360 20.95 12.61 -39.89
N GLN A 361 22.08 12.95 -39.25
CA GLN A 361 22.40 12.46 -37.91
C GLN A 361 21.25 12.71 -36.92
N SER A 362 20.64 13.91 -36.98
CA SER A 362 19.48 14.28 -36.16
C SER A 362 18.27 13.38 -36.39
N ASP A 363 18.04 12.91 -37.61
CA ASP A 363 16.94 11.98 -37.91
C ASP A 363 17.17 10.60 -37.30
N VAL A 364 18.39 10.07 -37.37
CA VAL A 364 18.73 8.78 -36.74
C VAL A 364 18.66 8.89 -35.22
N VAL A 365 19.19 9.97 -34.65
CA VAL A 365 19.14 10.23 -33.21
C VAL A 365 17.70 10.33 -32.73
N ARG A 366 16.84 11.08 -33.45
CA ARG A 366 15.41 11.19 -33.12
C ARG A 366 14.70 9.84 -33.20
N MET A 367 14.95 9.06 -34.26
CA MET A 367 14.35 7.74 -34.44
C MET A 367 14.77 6.78 -33.32
N GLY A 368 16.07 6.71 -33.02
CA GLY A 368 16.60 5.86 -31.95
C GLY A 368 16.10 6.29 -30.58
N ALA A 369 16.08 7.60 -30.27
CA ALA A 369 15.55 8.11 -29.01
C ALA A 369 14.05 7.81 -28.83
N GLN A 370 13.25 7.95 -29.89
CA GLN A 370 11.82 7.62 -29.85
C GLN A 370 11.57 6.13 -29.67
N LEU A 371 12.39 5.28 -30.29
CA LEU A 371 12.34 3.84 -30.10
C LEU A 371 12.62 3.49 -28.64
N LEU A 372 13.72 4.02 -28.06
CA LEU A 372 14.10 3.76 -26.68
C LEU A 372 13.06 4.27 -25.67
N ALA A 373 12.44 5.42 -25.93
CA ALA A 373 11.38 5.97 -25.07
C ALA A 373 10.10 5.11 -25.03
N ARG A 374 9.93 4.18 -25.97
CA ARG A 374 8.76 3.29 -26.07
C ARG A 374 9.02 1.89 -25.53
N LEU A 375 10.26 1.57 -25.13
CA LEU A 375 10.57 0.27 -24.59
C LEU A 375 10.10 0.17 -23.13
N PRO A 376 9.38 -0.90 -22.74
CA PRO A 376 9.28 -1.25 -21.34
C PRO A 376 10.72 -1.51 -20.84
N GLY A 377 11.02 -1.14 -19.59
CA GLY A 377 12.36 -1.32 -19.05
C GLY A 377 12.84 -2.76 -19.23
N THR A 378 13.77 -2.98 -20.16
CA THR A 378 14.25 -4.32 -20.46
C THR A 378 15.34 -4.69 -19.46
N PRO A 379 15.16 -5.75 -18.65
CA PRO A 379 16.27 -6.34 -17.94
C PRO A 379 17.25 -6.90 -18.98
N GLU A 380 18.55 -6.84 -18.69
CA GLU A 380 19.53 -7.69 -19.37
C GLU A 380 19.10 -9.14 -19.13
N LEU A 381 18.43 -9.75 -20.12
CA LEU A 381 18.26 -11.19 -20.18
C LEU A 381 19.67 -11.77 -20.28
N GLY A 382 20.19 -12.20 -19.14
CA GLY A 382 21.37 -13.04 -19.07
C GLY A 382 21.13 -14.30 -19.88
N LEU A 383 21.55 -14.28 -21.13
CA LEU A 383 21.80 -15.48 -21.91
C LEU A 383 23.09 -16.09 -21.36
N GLY A 384 22.93 -17.07 -20.47
CA GLY A 384 23.96 -17.97 -19.98
C GLY A 384 23.42 -19.39 -19.97
#